data_AF-A0A3B8REL0-F1
#
_entry.id   AF-A0A3B8REL0-F1
#
_cell.length_a   1.000
_cell.length_b   1.000
_cell.length_c   1.000
_cell.angle_alpha   90.00
_cell.angle_beta   90.00
_cell.angle_gamma   90.00
#
_symmetry.space_group_name_H-M   'P 1'
#
loop_
_entity.id
_entity.type
_entity.pdbx_description
1 polymer ?
#
loop_
_entity_poly.entity_id
_entity_poly.type
_entity_poly.pdbx_seq_one_letter_code
_entity_poly.pdbx_strand_id
1 'polypeptide(L)'
;IGYRYDAVVGPVVVLGIGGIEAALNPHVALRPAPIDMEDAFAMIAEIPGLLRYQGFRNLPKGDMKALALALCDLSRLACDPTACIEEAEINPVFIMPEGLAHGVMAVDAVVRLRVPAKKQPR
;
A
#
# COMPACT_ATOMS: atom_id res chain seq x y z
N ILE A 1 -2.47 -1.58 -2.73
CA ILE A 1 -1.34 -1.06 -1.92
C ILE A 1 -0.24 -2.10 -1.94
N GLY A 2 1.03 -1.71 -1.79
CA GLY A 2 2.11 -2.68 -1.79
C GLY A 2 3.46 -2.07 -1.49
N TYR A 3 4.51 -2.86 -1.60
CA TYR A 3 5.88 -2.39 -1.67
C TYR A 3 6.69 -3.22 -2.65
N ARG A 4 7.79 -2.64 -3.12
CA ARG A 4 8.80 -3.32 -3.94
C ARG A 4 10.19 -2.86 -3.53
N TYR A 5 11.19 -3.69 -3.79
CA TYR A 5 12.58 -3.32 -3.61
C TYR A 5 13.13 -2.67 -4.90
N ASP A 6 13.62 -1.44 -4.79
CA ASP A 6 14.40 -0.77 -5.82
C ASP A 6 15.90 -0.90 -5.52
N ALA A 7 16.71 -1.14 -6.55
CA ALA A 7 18.15 -1.39 -6.38
C ALA A 7 18.96 -0.16 -5.95
N VAL A 8 18.43 1.05 -6.18
CA VAL A 8 19.11 2.32 -5.88
C VAL A 8 18.64 2.88 -4.55
N VAL A 9 17.32 2.94 -4.34
CA VAL A 9 16.74 3.60 -3.16
C VAL A 9 16.26 2.63 -2.08
N GLY A 10 16.32 1.33 -2.34
CA GLY A 10 15.86 0.30 -1.40
C GLY A 10 14.34 0.11 -1.45
N PRO A 11 13.70 -0.29 -0.33
CA PRO A 11 12.26 -0.57 -0.31
C PRO A 11 11.44 0.70 -0.57
N VAL A 12 10.43 0.58 -1.42
CA VAL A 12 9.51 1.67 -1.79
C VAL A 12 8.06 1.21 -1.60
N VAL A 13 7.29 1.96 -0.81
CA VAL A 13 5.85 1.78 -0.63
C VAL A 13 5.10 2.36 -1.83
N VAL A 14 4.06 1.65 -2.26
CA VAL A 14 3.21 2.00 -3.40
C VAL A 14 1.76 2.10 -2.95
N LEU A 15 1.16 3.27 -3.16
CA LEU A 15 -0.28 3.48 -3.08
C LEU A 15 -0.81 3.83 -4.47
N GLY A 16 -1.80 3.08 -4.94
CA GLY A 16 -2.51 3.35 -6.17
C GLY A 16 -3.99 3.04 -6.01
N ILE A 17 -4.80 3.57 -6.91
CA ILE A 17 -6.23 3.26 -6.98
C ILE A 17 -6.47 2.13 -7.97
N GLY A 18 -7.39 1.21 -7.64
CA GLY A 18 -7.87 0.16 -8.54
C GLY A 18 -9.17 0.53 -9.23
N GLY A 19 -9.63 -0.31 -10.17
CA GLY A 19 -10.88 -0.12 -10.91
C GLY A 19 -10.68 0.45 -12.32
N ILE A 20 -11.78 0.61 -13.07
CA ILE A 20 -11.76 0.98 -14.50
C ILE A 20 -11.06 2.34 -14.74
N GLU A 21 -11.24 3.30 -13.84
CA GLU A 21 -10.60 4.62 -13.93
C GLU A 21 -9.07 4.54 -13.84
N ALA A 22 -8.53 3.59 -13.07
CA ALA A 22 -7.08 3.39 -12.93
C ALA A 22 -6.43 2.88 -14.22
N ALA A 23 -7.18 2.14 -15.05
CA ALA A 23 -6.70 1.64 -16.33
C ALA A 23 -6.54 2.76 -17.39
N LEU A 24 -7.25 3.88 -17.21
CA LEU A 24 -7.23 5.01 -18.14
C LEU A 24 -6.27 6.13 -17.69
N ASN A 25 -6.10 6.34 -16.39
CA ASN A 25 -5.16 7.31 -15.84
C ASN A 25 -4.62 6.85 -14.47
N PRO A 26 -3.50 6.10 -14.42
CA PRO A 26 -3.00 5.54 -13.17
C PRO A 26 -2.41 6.65 -12.29
N HIS A 27 -3.12 6.98 -11.21
CA HIS A 27 -2.60 7.79 -10.12
C HIS A 27 -1.90 6.88 -9.10
N VAL A 28 -0.61 7.12 -8.89
CA VAL A 28 0.23 6.37 -7.95
C VAL A 28 1.05 7.35 -7.11
N ALA A 29 1.08 7.10 -5.81
CA ALA A 29 1.96 7.77 -4.85
C ALA A 29 3.04 6.76 -4.41
N LEU A 30 4.28 7.22 -4.38
CA LEU A 30 5.46 6.42 -4.01
C LEU A 30 6.20 7.10 -2.86
N ARG A 31 6.70 6.30 -1.92
CA ARG A 31 7.59 6.78 -0.85
C ARG A 31 8.65 5.73 -0.51
N PRO A 32 9.92 6.13 -0.27
CA PRO A 32 10.90 5.23 0.34
C PRO A 32 10.40 4.74 1.70
N ALA A 33 10.61 3.47 2.02
CA ALA A 33 10.31 2.91 3.32
C ALA A 33 11.49 3.09 4.30
N PRO A 34 11.25 3.20 5.62
CA PRO A 34 9.94 3.17 6.25
C PRO A 34 9.20 4.51 6.12
N ILE A 35 7.87 4.46 6.17
CA ILE A 35 6.99 5.64 6.20
C ILE A 35 6.25 5.70 7.53
N ASP A 36 5.87 6.89 7.96
CA ASP A 36 4.99 7.10 9.10
C ASP A 36 3.55 7.46 8.70
N MET A 37 2.73 7.81 9.69
CA MET A 37 1.33 8.17 9.46
C MET A 37 1.19 9.48 8.68
N GLU A 38 2.10 10.44 8.87
CA GLU A 38 2.09 11.73 8.16
C GLU A 38 2.39 11.50 6.68
N ASP A 39 3.42 10.72 6.38
CA ASP A 39 3.74 10.28 5.03
C ASP A 39 2.57 9.54 4.38
N ALA A 40 1.96 8.60 5.11
CA ALA A 40 0.84 7.81 4.60
C ALA A 40 -0.38 8.68 4.27
N PHE A 41 -0.71 9.67 5.12
CA PHE A 41 -1.78 10.62 4.82
C PHE A 41 -1.45 11.53 3.64
N ALA A 42 -0.20 11.98 3.52
CA ALA A 42 0.25 12.74 2.34
C ALA A 42 0.10 11.92 1.06
N MET A 43 0.51 10.63 1.07
CA MET A 43 0.31 9.72 -0.06
C MET A 43 -1.17 9.55 -0.41
N ILE A 44 -2.06 9.42 0.58
CA ILE A 44 -3.51 9.29 0.34
C ILE A 44 -4.07 10.56 -0.33
N ALA A 45 -3.63 11.74 0.10
CA ALA A 45 -4.07 13.02 -0.47
C ALA A 45 -3.62 13.22 -1.93
N GLU A 46 -2.52 12.59 -2.34
CA GLU A 46 -2.01 12.63 -3.72
C GLU A 46 -2.84 11.82 -4.71
N ILE A 47 -3.77 10.97 -4.25
CA ILE A 47 -4.62 10.14 -5.11
C ILE A 47 -6.01 10.78 -5.20
N PRO A 48 -6.37 11.46 -6.31
CA PRO A 48 -7.66 12.14 -6.43
C PRO A 48 -8.84 11.20 -6.25
N GLY A 49 -8.70 9.96 -6.71
CA GLY A 49 -9.72 8.94 -6.55
C GLY A 49 -9.93 8.47 -5.12
N LEU A 50 -9.02 8.75 -4.17
CA LEU A 50 -9.23 8.46 -2.74
C LEU A 50 -9.99 9.58 -2.01
N LEU A 51 -9.95 10.81 -2.53
CA LEU A 51 -10.65 11.96 -1.94
C LEU A 51 -12.17 11.73 -1.85
N ARG A 52 -12.75 10.95 -2.78
CA ARG A 52 -14.19 10.59 -2.76
C ARG A 52 -14.61 9.83 -1.50
N TYR A 53 -13.67 9.11 -0.86
CA TYR A 53 -13.92 8.34 0.35
C TYR A 53 -13.79 9.17 1.63
N GLN A 54 -13.38 10.44 1.54
CA GLN A 54 -13.33 11.37 2.70
C GLN A 54 -14.70 11.99 3.04
N GLY A 55 -15.76 11.58 2.34
CA GLY A 55 -17.13 12.05 2.56
C GLY A 55 -17.61 12.89 1.38
N PHE A 56 -18.09 12.23 0.33
CA PHE A 56 -18.81 12.88 -0.75
C PHE A 56 -20.32 12.69 -0.57
N ARG A 57 -21.06 13.78 -0.32
CA ARG A 57 -22.52 13.78 -0.05
C ARG A 57 -22.91 12.93 1.20
N ASN A 58 -24.06 12.25 1.14
CA ASN A 58 -24.63 11.40 2.20
C ASN A 58 -24.00 10.00 2.28
N LEU A 59 -22.85 9.77 1.63
CA LEU A 59 -22.17 8.49 1.71
C LEU A 59 -21.32 8.43 2.99
N PRO A 60 -21.25 7.26 3.66
CA PRO A 60 -20.37 7.10 4.80
C PRO A 60 -18.91 7.33 4.38
N LYS A 61 -18.14 8.00 5.25
CA LYS A 61 -16.69 8.16 5.07
C LYS A 61 -16.03 6.79 5.13
N GLY A 62 -15.04 6.55 4.28
CA GLY A 62 -14.16 5.40 4.40
C GLY A 62 -13.12 5.59 5.50
N ASP A 63 -12.68 4.51 6.13
CA ASP A 63 -11.66 4.56 7.18
C ASP A 63 -10.25 4.82 6.61
N MET A 64 -9.95 6.10 6.35
CA MET A 64 -8.65 6.53 5.84
C MET A 64 -7.51 6.27 6.83
N LYS A 65 -7.81 6.27 8.13
CA LYS A 65 -6.83 5.99 9.17
C LYS A 65 -6.38 4.53 9.10
N ALA A 66 -7.32 3.60 8.91
CA ALA A 66 -7.00 2.20 8.70
C ALA A 66 -6.17 1.97 7.42
N LEU A 67 -6.46 2.69 6.33
CA LEU A 67 -5.63 2.64 5.12
C LEU A 67 -4.20 3.13 5.38
N ALA A 68 -4.05 4.26 6.08
CA ALA A 68 -2.74 4.80 6.44
C ALA A 68 -1.94 3.84 7.33
N LEU A 69 -2.59 3.21 8.31
CA LEU A 69 -1.96 2.18 9.15
C LEU A 69 -1.48 0.98 8.33
N ALA A 70 -2.30 0.49 7.39
CA ALA A 70 -1.93 -0.63 6.52
C ALA A 70 -0.72 -0.29 5.63
N LEU A 71 -0.61 0.96 5.15
CA LEU A 71 0.57 1.42 4.42
C LEU A 71 1.82 1.43 5.31
N CYS A 72 1.70 1.91 6.55
CA CYS A 72 2.79 1.88 7.52
C CYS A 72 3.23 0.44 7.86
N ASP A 73 2.28 -0.49 8.01
CA ASP A 73 2.55 -1.91 8.27
C ASP A 73 3.29 -2.57 7.10
N LEU A 74 2.86 -2.32 5.86
CA LEU A 74 3.58 -2.78 4.67
C LEU A 74 4.98 -2.20 4.58
N SER A 75 5.13 -0.92 4.94
CA SER A 75 6.41 -0.24 4.98
C SER A 75 7.38 -0.88 5.98
N ARG A 76 6.89 -1.22 7.18
CA ARG A 76 7.66 -1.98 8.18
C ARG A 76 8.04 -3.37 7.66
N LEU A 77 7.10 -4.07 7.03
CA LEU A 77 7.37 -5.37 6.42
C LEU A 77 8.46 -5.28 5.33
N ALA A 78 8.46 -4.23 4.53
CA ALA A 78 9.47 -3.98 3.49
C ALA A 78 10.89 -3.80 4.05
N CYS A 79 10.98 -3.28 5.27
CA CYS A 79 12.25 -3.06 5.97
C CYS A 79 12.71 -4.28 6.80
N ASP A 80 11.90 -5.33 6.95
CA ASP A 80 12.26 -6.52 7.72
C ASP A 80 13.16 -7.46 6.89
N PRO A 81 14.46 -7.59 7.21
CA PRO A 81 15.37 -8.44 6.46
C PRO A 81 15.07 -9.94 6.64
N THR A 82 14.31 -10.32 7.67
CA THR A 82 13.94 -11.71 7.96
C THR A 82 12.73 -12.16 7.14
N ALA A 83 11.92 -11.24 6.62
CA ALA A 83 10.72 -11.55 5.86
C ALA A 83 11.00 -12.28 4.54
N CYS A 84 12.20 -12.14 3.96
CA CYS A 84 12.58 -12.73 2.67
C CYS A 84 11.61 -12.42 1.52
N ILE A 85 11.01 -11.23 1.52
CA ILE A 85 10.08 -10.77 0.48
C ILE A 85 10.76 -9.70 -0.38
N GLU A 86 10.64 -9.83 -1.70
CA GLU A 86 11.13 -8.85 -2.69
C GLU A 86 10.06 -7.82 -3.06
N GLU A 87 8.80 -8.27 -3.12
CA GLU A 87 7.64 -7.47 -3.50
C GLU A 87 6.39 -8.05 -2.85
N ALA A 88 5.50 -7.19 -2.36
CA ALA A 88 4.17 -7.57 -1.89
C ALA A 88 3.14 -6.57 -2.39
N GLU A 89 2.05 -7.06 -2.95
CA GLU A 89 0.91 -6.26 -3.41
C GLU A 89 -0.38 -6.83 -2.84
N ILE A 90 -1.23 -5.95 -2.34
CA ILE A 90 -2.61 -6.21 -1.98
C ILE A 90 -3.50 -5.45 -2.95
N ASN A 91 -4.25 -6.19 -3.75
CA ASN A 91 -5.12 -5.65 -4.77
C ASN A 91 -6.22 -6.68 -5.12
N PRO A 92 -7.51 -6.41 -4.84
CA PRO A 92 -8.02 -5.15 -4.32
C PRO A 92 -7.92 -5.02 -2.78
N VAL A 93 -7.91 -3.76 -2.33
CA VAL A 93 -8.19 -3.39 -0.93
C VAL A 93 -9.55 -2.70 -0.88
N PHE A 94 -10.44 -3.18 -0.02
CA PHE A 94 -11.69 -2.50 0.27
C PHE A 94 -11.52 -1.59 1.47
N ILE A 95 -11.99 -0.35 1.33
CA ILE A 95 -12.04 0.64 2.40
C ILE A 95 -13.45 0.60 2.96
N MET A 96 -13.58 0.21 4.22
CA MET A 96 -14.87 0.06 4.90
C MET A 96 -15.32 1.41 5.48
N PRO A 97 -16.61 1.58 5.76
CA PRO A 97 -17.10 2.77 6.46
C PRO A 97 -16.38 2.99 7.79
N GLU A 98 -16.00 4.24 8.05
CA GLU A 98 -15.41 4.71 9.30
C GLU A 98 -16.33 4.40 10.48
N GLY A 99 -15.77 3.92 11.59
CA GLY A 99 -16.51 3.60 12.81
C GLY A 99 -17.22 2.24 12.80
N LEU A 100 -17.17 1.49 11.69
CA LEU A 100 -17.51 0.06 11.67
C LEU A 100 -16.26 -0.78 11.92
N ALA A 101 -16.44 -1.99 12.48
CA ALA A 101 -15.36 -2.86 12.97
C ALA A 101 -14.39 -3.42 11.91
N HIS A 102 -14.41 -2.92 10.67
CA HIS A 102 -13.78 -3.58 9.53
C HIS A 102 -12.70 -2.74 8.80
N GLY A 103 -12.47 -1.47 9.17
CA GLY A 103 -11.33 -0.67 8.71
C GLY A 103 -11.01 -0.77 7.21
N VAL A 104 -9.94 -1.49 6.87
CA VAL A 104 -9.63 -1.91 5.50
C VAL A 104 -9.55 -3.43 5.40
N MET A 105 -9.95 -3.99 4.25
CA MET A 105 -9.94 -5.42 3.99
C MET A 105 -9.12 -5.75 2.74
N ALA A 106 -8.11 -6.60 2.91
CA ALA A 106 -7.39 -7.23 1.81
C ALA A 106 -8.26 -8.33 1.19
N VAL A 107 -8.57 -8.22 -0.10
CA VAL A 107 -9.39 -9.21 -0.81
C VAL A 107 -8.52 -10.25 -1.52
N ASP A 108 -7.41 -9.80 -2.10
CA ASP A 108 -6.41 -10.64 -2.75
C ASP A 108 -5.02 -10.02 -2.56
N ALA A 109 -3.99 -10.87 -2.57
CA ALA A 109 -2.60 -10.46 -2.41
C ALA A 109 -1.63 -11.37 -3.16
N VAL A 110 -0.61 -10.75 -3.75
CA VAL A 110 0.51 -11.43 -4.41
C VAL A 110 1.80 -11.05 -3.70
N VAL A 111 2.63 -12.06 -3.40
CA VAL A 111 3.92 -11.89 -2.73
C VAL A 111 5.00 -12.58 -3.55
N ARG A 112 6.06 -11.86 -3.87
CA ARG A 112 7.27 -12.40 -4.49
C ARG A 112 8.34 -12.57 -3.43
N LEU A 113 8.78 -13.81 -3.23
CA LEU A 113 9.86 -14.11 -2.31
C LEU A 113 11.21 -13.80 -2.93
N ARG A 114 12.12 -13.26 -2.12
CA ARG A 114 13.52 -13.10 -2.48
C ARG A 114 14.16 -14.48 -2.52
N VAL A 115 14.55 -14.94 -3.72
CA VAL A 115 15.32 -16.18 -3.82
C VAL A 115 16.72 -15.91 -3.28
N PRO A 116 17.17 -16.60 -2.21
CA PRO A 116 18.53 -16.42 -1.72
C PRO A 116 19.51 -16.81 -2.83
N ALA A 117 20.53 -15.97 -3.05
CA ALA A 117 21.57 -16.26 -4.02
C ALA A 117 22.14 -17.66 -3.76
N LYS A 118 22.16 -18.52 -4.79
CA LYS A 118 22.86 -19.81 -4.71
C LYS A 118 24.30 -19.51 -4.29
N LYS A 119 24.72 -20.02 -3.13
CA LYS A 119 26.14 -20.01 -2.75
C LYS A 119 26.90 -20.66 -3.91
N GLN A 120 27.76 -19.90 -4.59
CA GLN A 120 28.70 -20.48 -5.55
C GLN A 120 29.53 -21.53 -4.79
N PRO A 121 29.65 -22.76 -5.30
CA PRO A 121 30.58 -23.72 -4.73
C PRO A 121 31.98 -23.10 -4.77
N ARG A 122 32.64 -23.06 -3.60
CA ARG A 122 34.04 -22.66 -3.48
C ARG A 122 34.94 -23.67 -4.17
#